data_AF-A0A4V0A3K1-F1
#
_entry.id   AF-A0A4V0A3K1-F1
#
_cell.length_a   1.000
_cell.length_b   1.000
_cell.length_c   1.000
_cell.angle_alpha   90.00
_cell.angle_beta   90.00
_cell.angle_gamma   90.00
#
_symmetry.space_group_name_H-M   'P 1'
#
loop_
_entity.id
_entity.type
_entity.pdbx_description
1 polymer ?
#
loop_
_entity_poly.entity_id
_entity_poly.type
_entity_poly.pdbx_seq_one_letter_code
_entity_poly.pdbx_strand_id
1 'polypeptide(L)'
;MYYFIPAWYGSNRQWHADLTPWYYSHFKLEFDDTFNQIRLFQRQEIASRLLVLAYQPHLRYFLHRHGVLETEVYSIFDDMQDFHDIPPRFLI
;
A
#
# COMPACT_ATOMS: atom_id res chain seq x y z
N MET A 1 -0.36 -13.54 14.85
CA MET A 1 0.05 -12.53 13.86
C MET A 1 -0.81 -12.74 12.62
N TYR A 2 -1.57 -11.74 12.19
CA TYR A 2 -2.41 -11.83 11.00
C TYR A 2 -1.72 -11.23 9.78
N TYR A 3 -1.96 -11.79 8.60
CA TYR A 3 -1.40 -11.30 7.34
C TYR A 3 -2.53 -10.90 6.39
N PHE A 4 -2.49 -9.66 5.93
CA PHE A 4 -3.41 -9.14 4.92
C PHE A 4 -2.73 -9.16 3.56
N ILE A 5 -3.40 -9.74 2.56
CA ILE A 5 -2.94 -9.75 1.17
C ILE A 5 -3.99 -9.01 0.34
N PRO A 6 -3.81 -7.72 0.07
CA PRO A 6 -4.80 -6.92 -0.64
C PRO A 6 -4.78 -7.19 -2.14
N ALA A 7 -5.91 -6.97 -2.79
CA ALA A 7 -6.05 -7.09 -4.24
C ALA A 7 -5.75 -5.77 -4.98
N TRP A 8 -4.69 -5.06 -4.60
CA TRP A 8 -4.34 -3.74 -5.16
C TRP A 8 -3.50 -3.85 -6.44
N TYR A 9 -4.16 -4.25 -7.52
CA TYR A 9 -3.56 -4.50 -8.83
C TYR A 9 -3.78 -3.35 -9.82
N GLY A 10 -2.94 -3.31 -10.86
CA GLY A 10 -3.08 -2.36 -11.96
C GLY A 10 -4.13 -2.79 -12.96
N SER A 11 -4.71 -1.81 -13.67
CA SER A 11 -5.78 -2.05 -14.64
C SER A 11 -5.26 -2.69 -15.93
N ASN A 12 -4.14 -2.17 -16.45
CA ASN A 12 -3.52 -2.67 -17.70
C ASN A 12 -2.41 -3.69 -17.44
N ARG A 13 -1.66 -3.52 -16.36
CA ARG A 13 -0.56 -4.40 -15.95
C ARG A 13 -0.88 -4.91 -14.55
N GLN A 14 -1.32 -6.16 -14.45
CA GLN A 14 -1.81 -6.74 -13.19
C GLN A 14 -0.85 -6.50 -12.01
N TRP A 15 0.43 -6.82 -12.16
CA TRP A 15 1.44 -6.70 -11.11
C TRP A 15 2.07 -5.31 -10.98
N HIS A 16 1.53 -4.28 -11.66
CA HIS A 16 2.11 -2.93 -11.64
C HIS A 16 1.02 -1.89 -11.41
N ALA A 17 1.15 -1.12 -10.33
CA ALA A 17 0.24 -0.03 -10.01
C ALA A 17 -0.01 0.92 -11.18
N ASP A 18 -1.24 1.40 -11.31
CA ASP A 18 -1.54 2.43 -12.31
C ASP A 18 -0.87 3.74 -11.89
N LEU A 19 -0.02 4.30 -12.78
CA LEU A 19 0.65 5.57 -12.58
C LEU A 19 -0.12 6.68 -13.31
N THR A 20 -1.06 7.30 -12.60
CA THR A 20 -1.89 8.38 -13.14
C THR A 20 -1.39 9.74 -12.67
N PRO A 21 -1.12 10.70 -13.58
CA PRO A 21 -0.80 12.08 -13.19
C PRO A 21 -1.93 12.73 -12.38
N TRP A 22 -1.58 13.62 -11.46
CA TRP A 22 -2.54 14.26 -10.54
C TRP A 22 -3.66 15.05 -11.23
N TYR A 23 -3.40 15.58 -12.43
CA TYR A 23 -4.37 16.35 -13.22
C TYR A 23 -5.33 15.45 -14.03
N TYR A 24 -5.10 14.15 -14.04
CA TYR A 24 -5.98 13.21 -14.73
C TYR A 24 -7.19 12.89 -13.85
N SER A 25 -8.30 13.58 -14.10
CA SER A 25 -9.54 13.42 -13.34
C SER A 25 -10.28 12.14 -13.79
N HIS A 26 -10.01 11.03 -13.10
CA HIS A 26 -10.82 9.83 -13.17
C HIS A 26 -11.15 9.37 -11.76
N PHE A 27 -12.44 9.16 -11.48
CA PHE A 27 -12.87 8.61 -10.19
C PHE A 27 -12.51 7.12 -10.15
N LYS A 28 -11.48 6.76 -9.37
CA LYS A 28 -11.14 5.37 -9.06
C LYS A 28 -11.64 5.04 -7.66
N LEU A 29 -12.45 4.00 -7.53
CA LEU A 29 -12.81 3.46 -6.22
C LEU A 29 -11.60 2.72 -5.65
N GLU A 30 -10.77 3.44 -4.88
CA GLU A 30 -9.57 2.90 -4.23
C GLU A 30 -9.88 2.18 -2.92
N PHE A 31 -11.00 2.52 -2.27
CA PHE A 31 -11.38 1.97 -0.98
C PHE A 31 -11.98 0.56 -1.12
N ASP A 32 -11.48 -0.36 -0.30
CA ASP A 32 -11.90 -1.75 -0.26
C ASP A 32 -12.19 -2.23 1.18
N ASP A 33 -12.52 -3.52 1.31
CA ASP A 33 -12.73 -4.20 2.58
C ASP A 33 -11.43 -4.38 3.39
N THR A 34 -10.30 -4.58 2.72
CA THR A 34 -8.97 -4.74 3.34
C THR A 34 -8.62 -3.51 4.20
N PHE A 35 -8.88 -2.29 3.72
CA PHE A 35 -8.68 -1.09 4.53
C PHE A 35 -9.50 -1.06 5.81
N ASN A 36 -10.76 -1.48 5.74
CA ASN A 36 -11.62 -1.54 6.92
C ASN A 36 -11.11 -2.56 7.94
N GLN A 37 -10.68 -3.72 7.46
CA GLN A 37 -10.14 -4.78 8.31
C GLN A 37 -8.84 -4.33 8.99
N ILE A 38 -7.91 -3.72 8.24
CA ILE A 38 -6.65 -3.19 8.81
C ILE A 38 -6.94 -2.13 9.88
N ARG A 39 -7.83 -1.17 9.60
CA ARG A 39 -8.21 -0.12 10.57
C ARG A 39 -8.84 -0.72 11.84
N LEU A 40 -9.65 -1.77 11.71
CA LEU A 40 -10.22 -2.47 12.86
C LEU A 40 -9.11 -3.11 13.71
N PHE A 41 -8.14 -3.76 13.08
CA PHE A 41 -7.04 -4.42 13.77
C PHE A 41 -6.12 -3.40 14.47
N GLN A 42 -5.81 -2.29 13.81
CA GLN A 42 -5.06 -1.18 14.41
C GLN A 42 -5.77 -0.64 15.66
N ARG A 43 -7.08 -0.41 15.59
CA ARG A 43 -7.88 0.09 16.73
C ARG A 43 -7.95 -0.88 17.91
N GLN A 44 -7.83 -2.17 17.65
CA GLN A 44 -7.83 -3.22 18.67
C GLN A 44 -6.41 -3.62 19.10
N GLU A 45 -5.38 -2.91 18.61
CA GLU A 45 -3.96 -3.21 18.88
C GLU A 45 -3.57 -4.66 18.52
N ILE A 46 -4.24 -5.25 17.52
CA ILE A 46 -3.97 -6.61 17.06
C ILE A 46 -2.81 -6.57 16.08
N ALA A 47 -1.75 -7.31 16.40
CA ALA A 47 -0.58 -7.43 15.55
C ALA A 47 -0.94 -8.00 14.16
N SER A 48 -0.77 -7.17 13.14
CA SER A 48 -1.04 -7.50 11.75
C SER A 48 0.05 -6.95 10.83
N ARG A 49 0.27 -7.65 9.72
CA ARG A 49 1.21 -7.26 8.67
C ARG A 49 0.52 -7.27 7.31
N LEU A 50 0.84 -6.28 6.50
CA LEU A 50 0.36 -6.14 5.13
C LEU A 50 1.40 -6.71 4.15
N LEU A 51 0.98 -7.61 3.27
CA LEU A 51 1.81 -8.22 2.24
C LEU A 51 1.40 -7.69 0.86
N VAL A 52 2.19 -6.79 0.29
CA VAL A 52 1.88 -6.17 -1.01
C VAL A 52 2.60 -6.93 -2.12
N LEU A 53 1.81 -7.53 -3.01
CA LEU A 53 2.32 -8.39 -4.09
C LEU A 53 2.61 -7.63 -5.39
N ALA A 54 1.95 -6.50 -5.62
CA ALA A 54 2.12 -5.70 -6.84
C ALA A 54 3.19 -4.62 -6.64
N TYR A 55 3.83 -4.21 -7.74
CA TYR A 55 4.75 -3.08 -7.76
C TYR A 55 3.98 -1.79 -7.49
N GLN A 56 4.23 -1.17 -6.33
CA GLN A 56 3.53 0.01 -5.82
C GLN A 56 4.53 1.10 -5.40
N PRO A 57 5.10 1.88 -6.34
CA PRO A 57 6.13 2.88 -6.02
C PRO A 57 5.62 4.04 -5.16
N HIS A 58 4.30 4.28 -5.13
CA HIS A 58 3.66 5.31 -4.31
C HIS A 58 2.91 4.75 -3.08
N LEU A 59 3.25 3.53 -2.65
CA LEU A 59 2.55 2.80 -1.58
C LEU A 59 2.40 3.62 -0.29
N ARG A 60 3.45 4.33 0.15
CA ARG A 60 3.39 5.12 1.39
C ARG A 60 2.32 6.22 1.34
N TYR A 61 2.24 6.95 0.23
CA TYR A 61 1.20 7.97 0.05
C TYR A 61 -0.20 7.37 -0.04
N PHE A 62 -0.30 6.21 -0.68
CA PHE A 62 -1.55 5.45 -0.78
C PHE A 62 -2.05 5.02 0.61
N LEU A 63 -1.20 4.41 1.43
CA LEU A 63 -1.53 4.02 2.80
C LEU A 63 -1.86 5.22 3.70
N HIS A 64 -1.12 6.32 3.56
CA HIS A 64 -1.38 7.55 4.29
C HIS A 64 -2.75 8.15 3.94
N ARG A 65 -3.11 8.22 2.66
CA ARG A 65 -4.44 8.71 2.20
C ARG A 65 -5.58 7.89 2.81
N HIS A 66 -5.35 6.59 3.01
CA HIS A 66 -6.31 5.68 3.62
C HIS A 66 -6.11 5.50 5.14
N GLY A 67 -5.26 6.31 5.78
CA GLY A 67 -5.11 6.33 7.24
C GLY A 67 -4.64 5.00 7.85
N VAL A 68 -3.77 4.27 7.14
CA VAL A 68 -3.21 2.97 7.57
C VAL A 68 -1.69 2.91 7.40
N LEU A 69 -1.02 4.06 7.35
CA LEU A 69 0.43 4.18 7.12
C LEU A 69 1.26 3.47 8.20
N GLU A 70 0.73 3.40 9.42
CA GLU A 70 1.35 2.84 10.60
C GLU A 70 1.36 1.31 10.61
N THR A 71 0.65 0.67 9.67
CA THR A 71 0.65 -0.78 9.54
C THR A 71 2.03 -1.27 9.11
N GLU A 72 2.48 -2.39 9.67
CA GLU A 72 3.70 -3.03 9.20
C GLU A 72 3.49 -3.57 7.77
N VAL A 73 4.38 -3.21 6.84
CA VAL A 73 4.26 -3.57 5.42
C VAL A 73 5.47 -4.36 4.96
N TYR A 74 5.22 -5.44 4.23
CA TYR A 74 6.20 -6.14 3.42
C TYR A 74 5.80 -6.04 1.95
N SER A 75 6.66 -5.43 1.14
CA SER A 75 6.49 -5.31 -0.31
C SER A 75 7.41 -6.31 -1.00
N ILE A 76 6.85 -7.18 -1.86
CA ILE A 76 7.65 -8.15 -2.63
C ILE A 76 8.63 -7.43 -3.56
N PHE A 77 8.20 -6.31 -4.14
CA PHE A 77 9.06 -5.57 -5.07
C PHE A 77 10.15 -4.79 -4.34
N ASP A 78 9.95 -4.39 -3.09
CA ASP A 78 11.04 -3.78 -2.30
C ASP A 78 12.16 -4.82 -2.07
N ASP A 79 11.79 -6.06 -1.75
CA ASP A 79 12.73 -7.18 -1.58
C ASP A 79 13.43 -7.54 -2.90
N MET A 80 12.68 -7.67 -4.01
CA MET A 80 13.26 -7.94 -5.33
C MET A 80 14.20 -6.83 -5.83
N GLN A 81 14.00 -5.60 -5.37
CA GLN A 81 14.80 -4.43 -5.75
C GLN A 81 15.96 -4.16 -4.77
N ASP A 82 16.16 -5.02 -3.76
CA ASP A 82 17.21 -4.86 -2.74
C ASP A 82 17.03 -3.56 -1.93
N PHE A 83 15.78 -3.15 -1.71
CA PHE A 83 15.43 -1.96 -0.95
C PHE A 83 15.30 -2.29 0.54
N HIS A 84 16.44 -2.38 1.20
CA HIS A 84 16.53 -2.52 2.65
C HIS A 84 16.82 -1.15 3.28
N ASP A 85 16.03 -0.77 4.31
CA ASP A 85 16.27 0.39 5.16
C ASP A 85 16.40 1.76 4.46
N ILE A 86 15.65 2.01 3.38
CA ILE A 86 15.68 3.30 2.68
C ILE A 86 14.98 4.37 3.52
N PRO A 87 15.70 5.40 4.03
CA PRO A 87 15.09 6.47 4.77
C PRO A 87 14.20 7.31 3.82
N PRO A 88 13.01 7.74 4.26
CA PRO A 88 12.20 8.67 3.49
C PRO A 88 12.99 9.96 3.24
N ARG A 89 13.17 10.33 1.98
CA ARG A 89 13.71 11.64 1.62
C ARG A 89 12.56 12.64 1.56
N PHE A 90 12.48 13.53 2.54
CA PHE A 90 11.60 14.69 2.46
C PHE A 90 12.18 15.65 1.42
N LEU A 91 11.42 15.94 0.37
CA LEU A 91 11.73 17.05 -0.54
C LEU A 91 11.43 18.34 0.25
N ILE A 92 12.49 19.03 0.67
CA ILE A 92 12.45 20.38 1.24
C ILE A 92 12.47 21.38 0.08
#